data_AF-A0A7Y1TRN0-F1
#
_entry.id   AF-A0A7Y1TRN0-F1
#
_cell.length_a   1.000
_cell.length_b   1.000
_cell.length_c   1.000
_cell.angle_alpha   90.00
_cell.angle_beta   90.00
_cell.angle_gamma   90.00
#
_symmetry.space_group_name_H-M   'P 1'
#
loop_
_entity.id
_entity.type
_entity.pdbx_description
1 polymer ?
#
loop_
_entity_poly.entity_id
_entity_poly.type
_entity_poly.pdbx_seq_one_letter_code
_entity_poly.pdbx_strand_id
1 'polypeptide(L)'
;MRRGETGDELFFINSGLVEVRSYDETQVVAELGDGDFFGEMALIESKPRANTVNALEHCNLYVLDRSSFERVLAEFPEFAAQVRAVAERRRAESDEVGGA
;
A
#
# COMPACT_ATOMS: atom_id res chain seq x y z
N MET A 1 -7.75 -1.03 -6.20
CA MET A 1 -8.08 -1.01 -4.76
C MET A 1 -8.73 0.32 -4.44
N ARG A 2 -9.82 0.39 -3.68
CA ARG A 2 -10.48 1.67 -3.40
C ARG A 2 -10.29 2.12 -1.96
N ARG A 3 -10.18 3.43 -1.76
CA ARG A 3 -10.15 4.04 -0.42
C ARG A 3 -11.41 3.67 0.37
N GLY A 4 -11.25 3.48 1.68
CA GLY A 4 -12.35 3.22 2.61
C GLY A 4 -12.83 1.76 2.63
N GLU A 5 -12.38 0.92 1.70
CA GLU A 5 -12.63 -0.52 1.76
C GLU A 5 -11.89 -1.14 2.95
N THR A 6 -12.51 -2.13 3.60
CA THR A 6 -11.78 -3.03 4.49
C THR A 6 -10.83 -3.84 3.63
N GLY A 7 -9.57 -3.89 4.02
CA GLY A 7 -8.53 -4.54 3.26
C GLY A 7 -7.63 -5.34 4.17
N ASP A 8 -7.55 -6.64 3.89
CA ASP A 8 -6.82 -7.61 4.71
C ASP A 8 -5.71 -8.29 3.92
N GLU A 9 -5.23 -7.62 2.86
CA GLU A 9 -4.18 -8.12 1.99
C GLU A 9 -3.14 -7.05 1.64
N LEU A 10 -1.91 -7.50 1.40
CA LEU A 10 -0.83 -6.75 0.76
C LEU A 10 -0.69 -7.22 -0.68
N PHE A 11 -0.45 -6.29 -1.60
CA PHE A 11 -0.21 -6.59 -3.01
C PHE A 11 1.24 -6.32 -3.36
N PHE A 12 1.91 -7.28 -4.00
CA PHE A 12 3.24 -7.10 -4.61
C PHE A 12 3.10 -7.01 -6.12
N ILE A 13 3.78 -6.06 -6.75
CA ILE A 13 3.76 -5.87 -8.19
C ILE A 13 4.87 -6.74 -8.80
N ASN A 14 4.48 -7.86 -9.40
CA ASN A 14 5.42 -8.69 -10.16
C ASN A 14 5.76 -8.03 -11.49
N SER A 15 4.76 -7.45 -12.15
CA SER A 15 4.94 -6.64 -13.35
C SER A 15 3.76 -5.67 -13.52
N GLY A 16 4.03 -4.44 -13.96
CA GLY A 16 3.01 -3.45 -14.29
C GLY A 16 3.24 -2.12 -13.59
N LEU A 17 2.33 -1.17 -13.81
CA LEU A 17 2.37 0.16 -13.20
C LEU A 17 1.00 0.53 -12.61
N VAL A 18 1.02 1.05 -11.38
CA VAL A 18 -0.16 1.59 -10.70
C VAL A 18 0.09 3.02 -10.23
N GLU A 19 -0.96 3.82 -10.17
CA GLU A 19 -0.96 5.12 -9.51
C GLU A 19 -1.67 5.04 -8.15
N VAL A 20 -1.17 5.80 -7.18
CA VAL A 20 -1.81 6.04 -5.89
C VAL A 20 -2.41 7.44 -5.92
N ARG A 21 -3.71 7.53 -5.63
CA ARG A 21 -4.45 8.80 -5.60
C ARG A 21 -4.43 9.41 -4.20
N SER A 22 -4.46 10.75 -4.13
CA SER A 22 -4.66 11.50 -2.89
C SER A 22 -5.97 11.12 -2.19
N TYR A 23 -6.14 11.53 -0.94
CA TYR A 23 -7.36 11.24 -0.17
C TYR A 23 -8.63 11.74 -0.87
N ASP A 24 -8.59 12.93 -1.47
CA ASP A 24 -9.69 13.54 -2.22
C ASP A 24 -9.78 13.05 -3.68
N GLU A 25 -8.89 12.14 -4.08
CA GLU A 25 -8.75 11.56 -5.43
C GLU A 25 -8.36 12.54 -6.55
N THR A 26 -7.99 13.77 -6.22
CA THR A 26 -7.70 14.81 -7.23
C THR A 26 -6.27 14.78 -7.76
N GLN A 27 -5.31 14.27 -6.97
CA GLN A 27 -3.89 14.22 -7.33
C GLN A 27 -3.36 12.79 -7.37
N VAL A 28 -2.33 12.57 -8.18
CA VAL A 28 -1.49 11.37 -8.10
C VAL A 28 -0.36 11.67 -7.11
N VAL A 29 -0.27 10.87 -6.05
CA VAL A 29 0.72 11.07 -4.97
C VAL A 29 1.92 10.15 -5.11
N ALA A 30 1.76 9.03 -5.81
CA ALA A 30 2.84 8.11 -6.12
C ALA A 30 2.50 7.27 -7.36
N GLU A 31 3.53 6.81 -8.05
CA GLU A 31 3.45 5.71 -9.01
C GLU A 31 4.30 4.55 -8.47
N LEU A 32 3.81 3.32 -8.62
CA LEU A 32 4.46 2.11 -8.12
C LEU A 32 4.55 1.09 -9.25
N GLY A 33 5.72 0.49 -9.43
CA GLY A 33 6.03 -0.42 -10.52
C GLY A 33 6.57 -1.77 -10.06
N ASP A 34 7.22 -2.50 -10.97
CA ASP A 34 7.84 -3.80 -10.72
C ASP A 34 8.70 -3.81 -9.44
N GLY A 35 8.40 -4.76 -8.54
CA GLY A 35 9.10 -4.91 -7.26
C GLY A 35 8.52 -4.09 -6.10
N ASP A 36 7.66 -3.11 -6.38
CA ASP A 36 6.95 -2.37 -5.34
C ASP A 36 5.79 -3.19 -4.73
N PHE A 37 5.28 -2.71 -3.60
CA PHE A 37 4.07 -3.24 -2.96
C PHE A 37 3.16 -2.13 -2.48
N PHE A 38 1.88 -2.45 -2.27
CA PHE A 38 0.90 -1.51 -1.70
C PHE A 38 -0.17 -2.22 -0.86
N GLY A 39 -0.77 -1.46 0.06
CA GLY A 39 -1.85 -1.91 0.94
C GLY A 39 -1.40 -2.22 2.37
N GLU A 40 -0.12 -2.11 2.68
CA GLU A 40 0.49 -2.35 3.99
C GLU A 40 -0.09 -1.48 5.09
N MET A 41 -0.46 -0.23 4.80
CA MET A 41 -0.94 0.70 5.83
C MET A 41 -2.23 0.20 6.49
N ALA A 42 -3.13 -0.40 5.73
CA ALA A 42 -4.37 -0.97 6.27
C ALA A 42 -4.10 -2.16 7.23
N LEU A 43 -3.04 -2.93 6.95
CA LEU A 43 -2.62 -4.04 7.79
C LEU A 43 -1.93 -3.55 9.07
N ILE A 44 -1.01 -2.60 8.95
CA ILE A 44 -0.21 -2.07 10.07
C ILE A 44 -1.06 -1.21 11.01
N GLU A 45 -1.89 -0.32 10.47
CA GLU A 45 -2.71 0.59 11.28
C GLU A 45 -4.03 -0.03 11.73
N SER A 46 -4.41 -1.19 11.18
CA SER A 46 -5.73 -1.79 11.39
C SER A 46 -6.87 -0.82 11.07
N LYS A 47 -6.75 -0.12 9.94
CA LYS A 47 -7.72 0.87 9.42
C LYS A 47 -8.12 0.52 7.99
N PRO A 48 -9.25 1.05 7.47
CA PRO A 48 -9.61 0.93 6.07
C PRO A 48 -8.51 1.45 5.13
N ARG A 49 -8.54 1.05 3.85
CA ARG A 49 -7.58 1.50 2.83
C ARG A 49 -7.52 3.04 2.79
N ALA A 50 -6.32 3.61 2.96
CA ALA A 50 -6.14 5.05 3.05
C ALA A 50 -6.26 5.78 1.70
N ASN A 51 -5.92 5.11 0.60
CA ASN A 51 -5.86 5.69 -0.74
C ASN A 51 -6.47 4.73 -1.77
N THR A 52 -6.98 5.30 -2.86
CA THR A 52 -7.36 4.55 -4.05
C THR A 52 -6.11 4.27 -4.88
N VAL A 53 -5.96 3.04 -5.37
CA VAL A 53 -4.86 2.61 -6.25
C VAL A 53 -5.46 2.06 -7.53
N ASN A 54 -5.08 2.68 -8.65
CA ASN A 54 -5.55 2.33 -9.98
C ASN A 54 -4.41 1.75 -10.81
N ALA A 55 -4.70 0.69 -11.57
CA ALA A 55 -3.77 0.21 -12.57
C ALA A 55 -3.71 1.17 -13.75
N LEU A 56 -2.50 1.56 -14.15
CA LEU A 56 -2.25 2.34 -15.36
C LEU A 56 -2.05 1.44 -16.59
N GLU A 57 -1.68 0.18 -16.35
CA GLU A 57 -1.54 -0.86 -17.37
C GLU A 57 -1.91 -2.25 -16.83
N HIS A 58 -1.75 -3.29 -17.65
CA HIS A 58 -1.98 -4.67 -17.20
C HIS A 58 -0.98 -5.05 -16.11
N CYS A 59 -1.49 -5.29 -14.90
CA CYS A 59 -0.68 -5.66 -13.75
C CYS A 59 -0.78 -7.16 -13.44
N ASN A 60 0.35 -7.77 -13.15
CA ASN A 60 0.44 -9.09 -12.53
C ASN A 60 0.86 -8.91 -11.07
N LEU A 61 0.00 -9.33 -10.15
CA LEU A 61 0.16 -9.07 -8.72
C LEU A 61 0.21 -10.37 -7.93
N TYR A 62 1.09 -10.43 -6.94
CA TYR A 62 0.96 -11.40 -5.85
C TYR A 62 0.17 -10.79 -4.70
N VAL A 63 -0.61 -11.62 -4.02
CA VAL A 63 -1.43 -11.22 -2.88
C VAL A 63 -0.97 -11.97 -1.65
N LEU A 64 -0.72 -11.25 -0.56
CA LEU A 64 -0.39 -11.80 0.75
C LEU A 64 -1.50 -11.44 1.73
N ASP A 65 -2.23 -12.44 2.22
CA ASP A 65 -3.30 -12.23 3.20
C ASP A 65 -2.73 -11.79 4.56
N ARG A 66 -3.60 -11.22 5.41
CA ARG A 66 -3.27 -10.70 6.74
C ARG A 66 -2.53 -11.72 7.62
N SER A 67 -3.00 -12.97 7.67
CA SER A 67 -2.41 -13.97 8.56
C SER A 67 -0.99 -14.35 8.11
N SER A 68 -0.77 -14.39 6.80
CA SER A 68 0.54 -14.64 6.20
C SER A 68 1.45 -13.42 6.37
N PHE A 69 0.93 -12.20 6.22
CA PHE A 69 1.65 -10.96 6.47
C PHE A 69 2.14 -10.86 7.91
N GLU A 70 1.27 -11.08 8.90
CA GLU A 70 1.62 -11.07 10.32
C GLU A 70 2.72 -12.08 10.65
N ARG A 71 2.63 -13.29 10.07
CA ARG A 71 3.67 -14.32 10.21
C ARG A 71 5.01 -13.88 9.62
N VAL A 72 4.99 -13.32 8.41
CA VAL A 72 6.19 -12.82 7.74
C VAL A 72 6.85 -11.71 8.55
N LEU A 73 6.09 -10.76 9.10
CA LEU A 73 6.64 -9.70 9.93
C LEU A 73 7.29 -10.22 11.22
N ALA A 74 6.73 -11.30 11.80
CA ALA A 74 7.28 -11.93 13.00
C ALA A 74 8.55 -12.74 12.71
N GLU A 75 8.62 -13.40 11.54
CA GLU A 75 9.73 -14.28 11.17
C GLU A 75 10.91 -13.52 10.54
N PHE A 76 10.65 -12.40 9.86
CA PHE A 76 11.65 -11.62 9.12
C PHE A 76 11.72 -10.16 9.61
N PRO A 77 12.46 -9.85 10.69
CA PRO A 77 12.52 -8.52 11.28
C PRO A 77 13.03 -7.42 10.34
N GLU A 78 13.99 -7.74 9.46
CA GLU A 78 14.53 -6.78 8.49
C GLU A 78 13.46 -6.35 7.48
N PHE A 79 12.68 -7.31 6.97
CA PHE A 79 11.55 -7.02 6.10
C PHE A 79 10.47 -6.24 6.85
N ALA A 80 10.22 -6.56 8.12
CA ALA A 80 9.28 -5.80 8.93
C ALA A 80 9.70 -4.34 9.12
N ALA A 81 11.00 -4.07 9.30
CA ALA A 81 11.52 -2.73 9.36
C ALA A 81 11.32 -1.98 8.03
N GLN A 82 11.57 -2.63 6.89
CA GLN A 82 11.32 -2.04 5.57
C GLN A 82 9.84 -1.69 5.36
N VAL A 83 8.94 -2.61 5.68
CA VAL A 83 7.50 -2.40 5.56
C VAL A 83 7.02 -1.23 6.43
N ARG A 84 7.52 -1.12 7.67
CA ARG A 84 7.20 0.00 8.57
C ARG A 84 7.72 1.33 8.04
N ALA A 85 8.96 1.37 7.54
CA ALA A 85 9.53 2.57 6.95
C ALA A 85 8.75 3.06 5.72
N VAL A 86 8.29 2.12 4.87
CA VAL A 86 7.41 2.46 3.73
C VAL A 86 6.08 3.04 4.20
N ALA A 87 5.46 2.44 5.22
CA ALA A 87 4.20 2.92 5.77
C ALA A 87 4.32 4.32 6.39
N GLU A 88 5.40 4.59 7.13
CA GLU A 88 5.68 5.91 7.71
C GLU A 88 5.86 6.97 6.63
N ARG A 89 6.63 6.67 5.58
CA ARG A 89 6.83 7.58 4.46
C ARG A 89 5.52 7.91 3.74
N ARG A 90 4.72 6.88 3.41
CA ARG A 90 3.44 7.06 2.72
C ARG A 90 2.39 7.79 3.54
N ARG A 91 2.43 7.63 4.87
CA ARG A 91 1.60 8.39 5.78
C ARG A 91 1.92 9.87 5.73
N ALA A 92 3.21 10.23 5.80
CA ALA A 92 3.63 11.63 5.68
C ALA A 92 3.20 12.24 4.34
N GLU A 93 3.42 11.53 3.23
CA GLU A 93 2.99 11.96 1.89
C GLU A 93 1.46 12.12 1.79
N SER A 94 0.69 11.27 2.46
CA SER A 94 -0.79 11.34 2.47
C SER A 94 -1.31 12.50 3.33
N ASP A 95 -0.66 12.77 4.46
CA ASP A 95 -1.03 13.87 5.38
C ASP A 95 -0.68 15.24 4.76
N GLU A 96 0.42 15.35 4.00
CA GLU A 96 0.82 16.58 3.31
C GLU A 96 -0.12 16.97 2.15
N VAL A 97 -0.63 15.98 1.42
CA VAL A 97 -1.57 16.20 0.30
C VAL A 97 -3.03 16.28 0.78
N GLY A 98 -3.31 15.75 1.98
CA GLY A 98 -4.64 15.69 2.59
C GLY A 98 -5.04 16.90 3.43
N GLY A 99 -4.38 18.06 3.27
CA GLY A 99 -4.64 19.27 4.05
C GLY A 99 -6.13 19.61 4.16
N ALA A 100 -6.68 19.35 5.35
CA ALA A 100 -7.91 19.93 5.88
C ALA A 100 -7.55 20.77 7.10
#